data_AF-A0A9F7TED5-F1
#
_entry.id   AF-A0A9F7TED5-F1
#
_cell.length_a   1.000
_cell.length_b   1.000
_cell.length_c   1.000
_cell.angle_alpha   90.00
_cell.angle_beta   90.00
_cell.angle_gamma   90.00
#
_symmetry.space_group_name_H-M   'P 1'
#
loop_
_entity.id
_entity.type
_entity.pdbx_description
1 polymer ?
#
loop_
_entity_poly.entity_id
_entity_poly.type
_entity_poly.pdbx_seq_one_letter_code
_entity_poly.pdbx_strand_id
1 'polypeptide(L)'
;MPWGCKRFLEEKLRNFELCSTDVKFVRILVVGEVGAGKSSFINAVNNAFQERITSGALVDGRSGTSCTKIYKTHHIKGKDGSRLPFVFNDVMGLESANGQGVHVKDIISALKGFLEEGYKFNPVTPTSQNDSNYNKNPKTSDKPFCLVNIIPANRVSLMYQKLIKKMKEIREVASEYSKSCYYSLESSRNVFL
;
A
#
# COMPACT_ATOMS: atom_id res chain seq x y z
N MET A 1 26.05 2.41 6.21
CA MET A 1 25.46 2.10 7.54
C MET A 1 25.67 0.63 7.83
N PRO A 2 26.14 0.24 9.03
CA PRO A 2 26.42 -1.16 9.35
C PRO A 2 25.10 -1.94 9.54
N TRP A 3 25.06 -3.17 9.03
CA TRP A 3 23.92 -4.08 9.02
C TRP A 3 23.41 -4.55 10.41
N GLY A 4 23.98 -4.07 11.52
CA GLY A 4 23.62 -4.45 12.89
C GLY A 4 22.23 -3.98 13.35
N CYS A 5 21.68 -2.92 12.75
CA CYS A 5 20.38 -2.38 13.16
C CYS A 5 19.18 -3.17 12.62
N LYS A 6 19.37 -4.10 11.66
CA LYS A 6 18.26 -4.85 11.05
C LYS A 6 17.51 -5.69 12.08
N ARG A 7 18.23 -6.52 12.85
CA ARG A 7 17.62 -7.37 13.89
C ARG A 7 16.94 -6.52 14.97
N PHE A 8 17.61 -5.44 15.40
CA PHE A 8 17.05 -4.54 16.41
C PHE A 8 15.76 -3.86 15.93
N LEU A 9 15.74 -3.35 14.70
CA LEU A 9 14.53 -2.75 14.11
C LEU A 9 13.42 -3.77 13.91
N GLU A 10 13.78 -4.97 13.45
CA GLU A 10 12.83 -6.06 13.25
C GLU A 10 12.19 -6.50 14.57
N GLU A 11 12.99 -6.69 15.62
CA GLU A 11 12.53 -7.03 16.96
C GLU A 11 11.65 -5.93 17.56
N LYS A 12 12.03 -4.66 17.38
CA LYS A 12 11.23 -3.51 17.82
C LYS A 12 9.89 -3.40 17.08
N LEU A 13 9.84 -3.74 15.79
CA LEU A 13 8.61 -3.78 15.01
C LEU A 13 7.74 -4.99 15.38
N ARG A 14 8.34 -6.14 15.71
CA ARG A 14 7.61 -7.32 16.19
C ARG A 14 6.95 -7.07 17.55
N ASN A 15 7.67 -6.42 18.46
CA ASN A 15 7.19 -6.08 19.79
C ASN A 15 6.46 -4.73 19.83
N PHE A 16 6.12 -4.16 18.67
CA PHE A 16 5.41 -2.88 18.61
C PHE A 16 3.99 -3.07 19.12
N GLU A 17 3.65 -2.40 20.21
CA GLU A 17 2.30 -2.34 20.72
C GLU A 17 1.66 -1.00 20.39
N LEU A 18 0.38 -1.05 20.02
CA LEU A 18 -0.42 0.14 19.78
C LEU A 18 -0.81 0.74 21.13
N CYS A 19 -0.37 1.98 21.40
CA CYS A 19 -0.69 2.68 22.65
C CYS A 19 -2.19 3.05 22.81
N SER A 20 -3.02 2.84 21.78
CA SER A 20 -4.45 3.15 21.79
C SER A 20 -5.26 1.87 21.64
N THR A 21 -6.18 1.63 22.57
CA THR A 21 -7.11 0.49 22.57
C THR A 21 -8.09 0.49 21.38
N ASP A 22 -8.29 1.64 20.74
CA ASP A 22 -9.27 1.81 19.66
C ASP A 22 -8.71 1.46 18.28
N VAL A 23 -7.38 1.36 18.16
CA VAL A 23 -6.68 1.02 16.93
C VAL A 23 -6.15 -0.40 17.05
N LYS A 24 -6.73 -1.32 16.26
CA LYS A 24 -6.28 -2.72 16.23
C LYS A 24 -5.09 -2.95 15.30
N PHE A 25 -4.95 -2.12 14.26
CA PHE A 25 -3.91 -2.25 13.24
C PHE A 25 -3.45 -0.87 12.75
N VAL A 26 -2.14 -0.73 12.54
CA VAL A 26 -1.54 0.33 11.74
C VAL A 26 -1.77 0.00 10.26
N ARG A 27 -2.62 0.79 9.60
CA ARG A 27 -2.91 0.67 8.17
C ARG A 27 -1.90 1.48 7.34
N ILE A 28 -1.30 0.85 6.34
CA ILE A 28 -0.35 1.47 5.39
C ILE A 28 -0.95 1.36 3.98
N LEU A 29 -1.32 2.48 3.38
CA LEU A 29 -1.86 2.53 2.02
C LEU A 29 -0.71 2.55 1.01
N VAL A 30 -0.72 1.64 0.04
CA VAL A 30 0.32 1.55 -0.99
C VAL A 30 -0.24 2.03 -2.32
N VAL A 31 0.35 3.09 -2.88
CA VAL A 31 -0.07 3.73 -4.13
C VAL A 31 1.10 3.72 -5.12
N GLY A 32 0.78 3.72 -6.41
CA GLY A 32 1.79 3.66 -7.47
C GLY A 32 1.19 3.22 -8.80
N GLU A 33 1.95 3.40 -9.87
CA GLU A 33 1.51 3.05 -11.22
C GLU A 33 1.12 1.57 -11.35
N VAL A 34 0.29 1.27 -12.35
CA VAL A 34 0.12 -0.12 -12.80
C VAL A 34 1.48 -0.68 -13.22
N GLY A 35 1.85 -1.83 -12.66
CA GLY A 35 3.15 -2.45 -12.91
C GLY A 35 4.33 -1.87 -12.10
N ALA A 36 4.11 -0.91 -11.20
CA ALA A 36 5.19 -0.37 -10.34
C ALA A 36 5.74 -1.38 -9.31
N GLY A 37 5.04 -2.51 -9.10
CA GLY A 37 5.44 -3.55 -8.15
C GLY A 37 4.84 -3.39 -6.75
N LYS A 38 3.70 -2.69 -6.60
CA LYS A 38 3.00 -2.51 -5.30
C LYS A 38 2.77 -3.82 -4.54
N SER A 39 2.11 -4.78 -5.18
CA SER A 39 1.82 -6.08 -4.55
C SER A 39 3.09 -6.90 -4.32
N SER A 40 4.10 -6.77 -5.19
CA SER A 40 5.42 -7.39 -4.99
C SER A 40 6.13 -6.82 -3.76
N PHE A 41 6.05 -5.51 -3.54
CA PHE A 41 6.58 -4.85 -2.34
C PHE A 41 5.89 -5.37 -1.07
N ILE A 42 4.56 -5.43 -1.05
CA ILE A 42 3.80 -5.98 0.09
C ILE A 42 4.21 -7.43 0.37
N ASN A 43 4.35 -8.26 -0.68
CA ASN A 43 4.80 -9.64 -0.54
C ASN A 43 6.22 -9.73 0.01
N ALA A 44 7.14 -8.87 -0.45
CA ALA A 44 8.51 -8.83 0.07
C ALA A 44 8.54 -8.46 1.56
N VAL A 45 7.75 -7.45 1.97
CA VAL A 45 7.60 -7.08 3.39
C VAL A 45 7.06 -8.25 4.21
N ASN A 46 5.99 -8.90 3.74
CA ASN A 46 5.40 -10.04 4.43
C ASN A 46 6.38 -11.22 4.58
N ASN A 47 7.16 -11.51 3.54
CA ASN A 47 8.17 -12.57 3.59
C ASN A 47 9.32 -12.23 4.55
N ALA A 48 9.76 -10.96 4.60
CA ALA A 48 10.77 -10.51 5.53
C ALA A 48 10.34 -10.71 6.99
N PHE A 49 9.11 -10.35 7.34
CA PHE A 49 8.57 -10.54 8.69
C PHE A 49 8.25 -12.00 9.05
N GLN A 50 8.06 -12.87 8.06
CA GLN A 50 7.91 -14.31 8.31
C GLN A 50 9.24 -15.05 8.45
N GLU A 51 10.39 -14.38 8.26
CA GLU A 51 11.72 -15.03 8.16
C GLU A 51 11.75 -16.21 7.18
N ARG A 52 10.85 -16.22 6.20
CA ARG A 52 10.92 -17.15 5.08
C ARG A 52 12.08 -16.68 4.22
N ILE A 53 13.24 -17.25 4.47
CA ILE A 53 14.48 -16.99 3.75
C ILE A 53 14.18 -17.03 2.25
N THR A 54 14.80 -16.10 1.52
CA THR A 54 15.00 -16.00 0.07
C THR A 54 15.73 -17.22 -0.52
N SER A 55 15.42 -18.43 -0.08
CA SER A 55 15.91 -19.69 -0.65
C SER A 55 14.84 -20.25 -1.56
N GLY A 56 14.88 -19.81 -2.82
CA GLY A 56 13.96 -20.25 -3.85
C GLY A 56 12.78 -19.31 -3.98
N ALA A 57 12.84 -18.42 -4.97
CA ALA A 57 11.65 -17.99 -5.67
C ALA A 57 11.00 -19.23 -6.31
N LEU A 58 10.33 -20.06 -5.51
CA LEU A 58 9.19 -20.82 -5.99
C LEU A 58 8.11 -19.79 -6.20
N VAL A 59 8.16 -19.22 -7.41
CA VAL A 59 7.06 -18.54 -8.04
C VAL A 59 5.93 -19.54 -8.04
N ASP A 60 5.11 -19.53 -6.99
CA ASP A 60 3.82 -20.20 -7.07
C ASP A 60 3.03 -19.39 -8.09
N GLY A 61 3.06 -19.91 -9.32
CA GLY A 61 2.53 -19.33 -10.55
C GLY A 61 1.00 -19.35 -10.57
N ARG A 62 0.37 -18.89 -9.48
CA ARG A 62 -1.07 -18.67 -9.38
C ARG A 62 -1.38 -17.36 -8.68
N SER A 63 -0.98 -16.28 -9.31
CA SER A 63 -1.95 -15.22 -9.58
C SER A 63 -1.42 -14.46 -10.78
N GLY A 64 -2.01 -14.72 -11.96
CA GLY A 64 -1.74 -13.91 -13.14
C GLY A 64 -1.80 -12.44 -12.73
N THR A 65 -0.88 -11.63 -13.25
CA THR A 65 -0.82 -10.18 -13.05
C THR A 65 -2.11 -9.53 -13.57
N SER A 66 -3.20 -9.73 -12.85
CA SER A 66 -4.40 -8.94 -12.95
C SER A 66 -4.05 -7.64 -12.23
N CYS A 67 -4.16 -6.53 -12.94
CA CYS A 67 -4.13 -5.23 -12.30
C CYS A 67 -5.09 -5.28 -11.10
N THR A 68 -4.62 -4.93 -9.89
CA THR A 68 -5.47 -4.90 -8.69
C THR A 68 -6.71 -4.08 -9.01
N LYS A 69 -7.90 -4.68 -8.98
CA LYS A 69 -9.19 -3.98 -9.23
C LYS A 69 -10.02 -3.85 -7.96
N ILE A 70 -9.53 -4.38 -6.85
CA ILE A 70 -10.25 -4.48 -5.59
C ILE A 70 -9.36 -3.90 -4.48
N TYR A 71 -9.95 -3.11 -3.57
CA TYR A 71 -9.30 -2.66 -2.36
C TYR A 71 -9.06 -3.84 -1.43
N LYS A 72 -7.79 -4.16 -1.19
CA LYS A 72 -7.39 -5.39 -0.51
C LYS A 72 -6.48 -5.11 0.68
N THR A 73 -6.79 -5.72 1.81
CA THR A 73 -6.01 -5.63 3.05
C THR A 73 -5.12 -6.86 3.19
N HIS A 74 -3.81 -6.62 3.19
CA HIS A 74 -2.79 -7.62 3.42
C HIS A 74 -2.33 -7.57 4.88
N HIS A 75 -2.65 -8.61 5.64
CA HIS A 75 -2.15 -8.76 7.00
C HIS A 75 -0.72 -9.28 6.98
N ILE A 76 0.17 -8.59 7.67
CA ILE A 76 1.54 -9.06 7.87
C ILE A 76 1.56 -10.10 8.97
N LYS A 77 2.25 -11.21 8.71
CA LYS A 77 2.41 -12.29 9.69
C LYS A 77 3.82 -12.30 10.27
N GLY A 78 3.92 -12.61 11.55
CA GLY A 78 5.18 -12.93 12.21
C GLY A 78 5.68 -14.33 11.85
N LYS A 79 6.87 -14.66 12.34
CA LYS A 79 7.53 -15.97 12.15
C LYS A 79 6.69 -17.13 12.70
N ASP A 80 6.02 -16.90 13.82
CA ASP A 80 5.10 -17.81 14.50
C ASP A 80 3.73 -17.91 13.82
N GLY A 81 3.50 -17.16 12.74
CA GLY A 81 2.21 -17.07 12.06
C GLY A 81 1.21 -16.12 12.72
N SER A 82 1.58 -15.47 13.83
CA SER A 82 0.75 -14.43 14.47
C SER A 82 0.55 -13.24 13.54
N ARG A 83 -0.57 -12.52 13.71
CA ARG A 83 -0.81 -11.29 12.95
C ARG A 83 -0.10 -10.14 13.66
N LEU A 84 0.84 -9.52 12.96
CA LEU A 84 1.44 -8.29 13.45
C LEU A 84 0.40 -7.15 13.40
N PRO A 85 0.55 -6.11 14.23
CA PRO A 85 -0.35 -4.97 14.25
C PRO A 85 -0.17 -4.03 13.04
N PHE A 86 0.32 -4.54 11.91
CA PHE A 86 0.51 -3.80 10.66
C PHE A 86 -0.26 -4.49 9.53
N VAL A 87 -0.97 -3.68 8.76
CA VAL A 87 -1.66 -4.14 7.56
C VAL A 87 -1.39 -3.18 6.41
N PHE A 88 -1.26 -3.75 5.21
CA PHE A 88 -1.07 -2.98 3.98
C PHE A 88 -2.36 -2.98 3.19
N ASN A 89 -2.81 -1.81 2.76
CA ASN A 89 -3.92 -1.65 1.85
C ASN A 89 -3.40 -1.46 0.43
N ASP A 90 -3.63 -2.46 -0.42
CA ASP A 90 -3.30 -2.41 -1.85
C ASP A 90 -4.48 -1.85 -2.63
N VAL A 91 -4.19 -0.94 -3.57
CA VAL A 91 -5.19 -0.29 -4.41
C VAL A 91 -4.88 -0.51 -5.89
N MET A 92 -5.89 -0.25 -6.73
CA MET A 92 -5.68 -0.24 -8.17
C MET A 92 -4.58 0.74 -8.57
N GLY A 93 -3.78 0.40 -9.58
CA GLY A 93 -2.66 1.24 -9.98
C GLY A 93 -3.09 2.55 -10.66
N LEU A 94 -2.26 3.57 -10.55
CA LEU A 94 -2.42 4.81 -11.31
C LEU A 94 -2.05 4.58 -12.78
N GLU A 95 -2.78 5.23 -13.67
CA GLU A 95 -2.46 5.30 -15.10
C GLU A 95 -2.54 6.74 -15.61
N SER A 96 -1.78 7.03 -16.67
CA SER A 96 -1.69 8.36 -17.25
C SER A 96 -2.88 8.71 -18.15
N ALA A 97 -3.50 7.70 -18.77
CA ALA A 97 -4.69 7.85 -19.58
C ALA A 97 -5.91 8.18 -18.71
N ASN A 98 -6.80 9.04 -19.21
CA ASN A 98 -8.07 9.31 -18.56
C ASN A 98 -8.99 8.09 -18.72
N GLY A 99 -9.78 7.77 -17.69
CA GLY A 99 -10.66 6.60 -17.72
C GLY A 99 -9.93 5.25 -17.55
N GLN A 100 -8.67 5.29 -17.11
CA GLN A 100 -7.84 4.11 -16.81
C GLN A 100 -7.17 4.27 -15.44
N GLY A 101 -6.82 3.16 -14.82
CA GLY A 101 -6.30 3.13 -13.47
C GLY A 101 -7.31 3.57 -12.40
N VAL A 102 -6.81 3.73 -11.18
CA VAL A 102 -7.57 4.26 -10.05
C VAL A 102 -7.78 5.76 -10.18
N HIS A 103 -8.94 6.26 -9.74
CA HIS A 103 -9.18 7.69 -9.62
C HIS A 103 -8.47 8.26 -8.40
N VAL A 104 -7.97 9.50 -8.53
CA VAL A 104 -7.37 10.23 -7.39
C VAL A 104 -8.36 10.35 -6.23
N LYS A 105 -9.64 10.57 -6.54
CA LYS A 105 -10.72 10.63 -5.55
C LYS A 105 -10.87 9.32 -4.76
N ASP A 106 -10.68 8.16 -5.39
CA ASP A 106 -10.80 6.87 -4.69
C ASP A 106 -9.65 6.69 -3.70
N ILE A 107 -8.44 7.11 -4.08
CA ILE A 107 -7.28 7.12 -3.17
C ILE A 107 -7.51 8.07 -2.00
N ILE A 108 -8.06 9.27 -2.27
CA ILE A 108 -8.42 10.22 -1.20
C ILE A 108 -9.49 9.62 -0.28
N SER A 109 -10.48 8.92 -0.83
CA SER A 109 -11.48 8.22 -0.02
C SER A 109 -10.85 7.11 0.83
N ALA A 110 -9.88 6.36 0.28
CA ALA A 110 -9.11 5.38 1.05
C ALA A 110 -8.32 6.04 2.20
N LEU A 111 -7.64 7.16 1.93
CA LEU A 111 -6.92 7.94 2.96
C LEU A 111 -7.84 8.44 4.08
N LYS A 112 -9.09 8.76 3.75
CA LYS A 112 -10.10 9.18 4.73
C LYS A 112 -10.78 8.02 5.46
N GLY A 113 -10.47 6.78 5.09
CA GLY A 113 -11.03 5.56 5.69
C GLY A 113 -12.41 5.17 5.13
N PHE A 114 -12.84 5.78 4.03
CA PHE A 114 -14.16 5.54 3.44
C PHE A 114 -14.26 4.26 2.60
N LEU A 115 -13.15 3.55 2.33
CA LEU A 115 -13.17 2.31 1.57
C LEU A 115 -13.00 1.09 2.49
N GLU A 116 -13.85 0.09 2.30
CA GLU A 116 -13.79 -1.19 3.01
C GLU A 116 -13.17 -2.29 2.16
N GLU A 117 -12.75 -3.38 2.82
CA GLU A 117 -12.27 -4.59 2.15
C GLU A 117 -13.25 -5.06 1.07
N GLY A 118 -12.74 -5.31 -0.14
CA GLY A 118 -13.57 -5.79 -1.23
C GLY A 118 -14.16 -4.69 -2.12
N TYR A 119 -13.94 -3.39 -1.81
CA TYR A 119 -14.36 -2.30 -2.69
C TYR A 119 -13.79 -2.48 -4.11
N LYS A 120 -14.65 -2.45 -5.13
CA LYS A 120 -14.26 -2.66 -6.53
C LYS A 120 -14.07 -1.31 -7.22
N PHE A 121 -12.83 -1.01 -7.62
CA PHE A 121 -12.52 0.21 -8.34
C PHE A 121 -13.16 0.24 -9.72
N ASN A 122 -13.68 1.41 -10.10
CA ASN A 122 -14.17 1.68 -11.43
C ASN A 122 -13.29 2.76 -12.09
N PRO A 123 -12.60 2.44 -13.19
CA PRO A 123 -11.71 3.40 -13.85
C PRO A 123 -12.48 4.54 -14.55
N VAL A 124 -13.79 4.36 -14.80
CA VAL A 124 -14.64 5.35 -15.49
C VAL A 124 -15.21 6.36 -14.51
N THR A 125 -15.74 5.91 -13.36
CA THR A 125 -16.40 6.75 -12.38
C THR A 125 -15.74 6.64 -11.01
N PRO A 126 -15.48 7.76 -10.32
CA PRO A 126 -14.94 7.72 -8.96
C PRO A 126 -15.96 7.16 -7.98
N THR A 127 -15.46 6.78 -6.80
CA THR A 127 -16.24 6.25 -5.70
C THR A 127 -17.35 7.19 -5.24
N SER A 128 -18.48 6.59 -4.88
CA SER A 128 -19.67 7.25 -4.39
C SER A 128 -20.12 6.65 -3.06
N GLN A 129 -20.82 7.44 -2.24
CA GLN A 129 -21.40 6.97 -0.96
C GLN A 129 -22.46 5.88 -1.13
N ASN A 130 -22.98 5.69 -2.35
CA ASN A 130 -23.95 4.65 -2.68
C ASN A 130 -23.27 3.35 -3.16
N ASP A 131 -21.95 3.34 -3.32
CA ASP A 131 -21.24 2.14 -3.74
C ASP A 131 -21.25 1.08 -2.63
N SER A 132 -21.27 -0.19 -3.05
CA SER A 132 -20.98 -1.30 -2.14
C SER A 132 -19.59 -1.14 -1.53
N ASN A 133 -19.44 -1.47 -0.25
CA ASN A 133 -18.17 -1.38 0.49
C ASN A 133 -17.63 0.06 0.63
N TYR A 134 -18.50 1.06 0.52
CA TYR A 134 -18.22 2.43 0.96
C TYR A 134 -18.62 2.59 2.44
N ASN A 135 -17.65 2.85 3.29
CA ASN A 135 -17.87 3.18 4.69
C ASN A 135 -18.40 4.60 4.82
N LYS A 136 -19.64 4.78 5.26
CA LYS A 136 -20.24 6.12 5.41
C LYS A 136 -19.73 6.88 6.64
N ASN A 137 -19.24 6.16 7.65
CA ASN A 137 -18.84 6.71 8.95
C ASN A 137 -17.49 6.14 9.39
N PRO A 138 -16.37 6.59 8.77
CA PRO A 138 -15.06 6.02 9.00
C PRO A 138 -14.56 6.33 10.41
N LYS A 139 -14.03 5.30 11.09
CA LYS A 139 -13.39 5.44 12.39
C LYS A 139 -11.93 5.81 12.22
N THR A 140 -11.29 6.27 13.29
CA THR A 140 -9.85 6.55 13.29
C THR A 140 -9.03 5.31 12.90
N SER A 141 -9.49 4.11 13.26
CA SER A 141 -8.84 2.84 12.93
C SER A 141 -9.05 2.37 11.49
N ASP A 142 -9.94 3.00 10.72
CA ASP A 142 -10.15 2.74 9.29
C ASP A 142 -9.20 3.58 8.42
N LYS A 143 -8.65 4.65 8.98
CA LYS A 143 -7.76 5.58 8.27
C LYS A 143 -6.34 5.02 8.20
N PRO A 144 -5.71 5.04 7.02
CA PRO A 144 -4.29 4.76 6.89
C PRO A 144 -3.45 5.72 7.74
N PHE A 145 -2.52 5.17 8.50
CA PHE A 145 -1.48 5.92 9.21
C PHE A 145 -0.39 6.38 8.27
N CYS A 146 -0.16 5.66 7.18
CA CYS A 146 0.92 5.94 6.24
C CYS A 146 0.51 5.72 4.79
N LEU A 147 1.03 6.59 3.91
CA LEU A 147 0.98 6.44 2.47
C LEU A 147 2.39 6.12 1.97
N VAL A 148 2.52 5.02 1.24
CA VAL A 148 3.76 4.62 0.56
C VAL A 148 3.55 4.72 -0.94
N ASN A 149 4.34 5.57 -1.58
CA ASN A 149 4.32 5.73 -3.03
C ASN A 149 5.44 4.88 -3.66
N ILE A 150 5.05 3.90 -4.47
CA ILE A 150 5.96 3.04 -5.23
C ILE A 150 6.12 3.63 -6.63
N ILE A 151 7.36 4.01 -6.95
CA ILE A 151 7.71 4.58 -8.25
C ILE A 151 8.64 3.60 -8.98
N PRO A 152 8.30 3.17 -10.21
CA PRO A 152 9.16 2.30 -11.00
C PRO A 152 10.44 3.04 -11.41
N ALA A 153 11.62 2.59 -10.96
CA ALA A 153 12.91 3.27 -11.21
C ALA A 153 13.23 3.41 -12.70
N ASN A 154 12.82 2.43 -13.51
CA ASN A 154 13.04 2.43 -14.96
C ASN A 154 12.11 3.40 -15.73
N ARG A 155 11.18 4.07 -15.05
CA ARG A 155 10.26 5.02 -15.66
C ARG A 155 10.24 6.37 -14.95
N VAL A 156 11.09 6.61 -13.95
CA VAL A 156 11.16 7.90 -13.23
C VAL A 156 11.36 9.06 -14.21
N SER A 157 12.25 8.90 -15.20
CA SER A 157 12.51 9.90 -16.25
C SER A 157 11.41 10.00 -17.31
N LEU A 158 10.52 9.01 -17.39
CA LEU A 158 9.44 8.91 -18.37
C LEU A 158 8.05 9.09 -17.73
N MET A 159 8.00 9.45 -16.44
CA MET A 159 6.74 9.67 -15.75
C MET A 159 5.99 10.80 -16.44
N TYR A 160 4.80 10.48 -16.93
CA TYR A 160 3.97 11.46 -17.60
C TYR A 160 3.57 12.56 -16.61
N GLN A 161 3.65 13.84 -17.01
CA GLN A 161 3.36 14.97 -16.12
C GLN A 161 1.99 14.87 -15.45
N LYS A 162 0.98 14.29 -16.14
CA LYS A 162 -0.35 14.04 -15.55
C LYS A 162 -0.27 13.11 -14.34
N LEU A 163 0.57 12.08 -14.37
CA LEU A 163 0.69 11.13 -13.27
C LEU A 163 1.45 11.73 -12.08
N ILE A 164 2.48 12.54 -12.36
CA ILE A 164 3.15 13.36 -11.34
C ILE A 164 2.14 14.29 -10.66
N LYS A 165 1.26 14.93 -11.44
CA LYS A 165 0.19 15.80 -10.91
C LYS A 165 -0.78 15.01 -10.02
N LYS A 166 -1.23 13.83 -10.44
CA LYS A 166 -2.09 12.94 -9.63
C LYS A 166 -1.40 12.57 -8.30
N MET A 167 -0.13 12.16 -8.34
CA MET A 167 0.64 11.83 -7.13
C MET A 167 0.83 13.03 -6.20
N LYS A 168 1.04 14.22 -6.76
CA LYS A 168 1.16 15.47 -5.99
C LYS A 168 -0.15 15.79 -5.26
N GLU A 169 -1.29 15.71 -5.94
CA GLU A 169 -2.62 15.93 -5.36
C GLU A 169 -2.89 14.95 -4.21
N ILE A 170 -2.60 13.66 -4.40
CA ILE A 170 -2.72 12.65 -3.34
C ILE A 170 -1.82 12.99 -2.15
N ARG A 171 -0.57 13.41 -2.41
CA ARG A 171 0.40 13.76 -1.37
C ARG A 171 -0.04 14.97 -0.56
N GLU A 172 -0.57 16.01 -1.20
CA GLU A 172 -1.08 17.21 -0.55
C GLU A 172 -2.19 16.83 0.46
N VAL A 173 -3.18 16.05 0.02
CA VAL A 173 -4.23 15.57 0.91
C VAL A 173 -3.68 14.66 2.01
N ALA A 174 -2.78 13.72 1.69
CA ALA A 174 -2.19 12.84 2.70
C ALA A 174 -1.49 13.63 3.82
N SER A 175 -0.83 14.75 3.50
CA SER A 175 -0.14 15.59 4.47
C SER A 175 -1.07 16.30 5.46
N GLU A 176 -2.33 16.54 5.09
CA GLU A 176 -3.34 17.16 5.95
C GLU A 176 -4.01 16.13 6.88
N TYR A 177 -4.28 14.93 6.36
CA TYR A 177 -5.09 13.92 7.06
C TYR A 177 -4.28 12.93 7.90
N SER A 178 -2.99 12.83 7.65
CA SER A 178 -2.13 11.88 8.35
C SER A 178 -0.94 12.62 8.97
N LYS A 179 -0.65 12.36 10.27
CA LYS A 179 0.64 12.74 10.89
C LYS A 179 1.78 11.87 10.34
N SER A 180 1.80 11.65 9.02
CA SER A 180 2.52 10.54 8.42
C SER A 180 3.83 10.92 7.75
N CYS A 181 4.79 10.04 7.94
CA CYS A 181 6.05 10.05 7.20
C CYS A 181 5.78 9.60 5.76
N TYR A 182 6.00 10.51 4.81
CA TYR A 182 5.94 10.20 3.38
C TYR A 182 7.21 9.45 2.96
N TYR A 183 7.05 8.24 2.40
CA TYR A 183 8.16 7.50 1.79
C TYR A 183 7.91 7.27 0.30
N SER A 184 8.80 7.81 -0.53
CA SER A 184 8.94 7.41 -1.94
C SER A 184 9.99 6.31 -2.01
N LEU A 185 9.58 5.13 -2.46
CA LEU A 185 10.49 4.01 -2.69
C LEU A 185 10.66 3.83 -4.20
N GLU A 186 11.91 3.96 -4.65
CA GLU A 186 12.28 3.66 -6.03
C GLU A 186 12.43 2.14 -6.19
N SER A 187 11.50 1.55 -6.94
CA SER A 187 11.53 0.14 -7.28
C SER A 187 12.54 -0.07 -8.42
N SER A 188 13.79 -0.36 -8.06
CA SER A 188 14.82 -0.77 -9.02
C SER A 188 14.58 -2.21 -9.47
N ARG A 189 14.77 -2.49 -10.77
CA ARG A 189 14.71 -3.87 -11.32
C ARG A 189 15.69 -4.86 -10.66
N ASN A 190 16.59 -4.39 -9.81
CA ASN A 190 17.66 -5.18 -9.18
C ASN A 190 17.56 -5.28 -7.65
N VAL A 191 16.35 -5.25 -7.06
CA VAL A 191 16.18 -5.64 -5.64
C VAL A 191 15.34 -6.91 -5.56
N PHE A 192 15.89 -7.97 -6.16
CA PHE A 192 15.65 -9.35 -5.77
C PHE A 192 17.01 -10.04 -5.80
N LEU A 193 17.73 -9.95 -4.68
CA LEU A 193 18.79 -10.87 -4.31
C LEU A 193 18.59 -11.21 -2.82
#